data_AF-A0A7Y5W3V5-F1
#
_entry.id   AF-A0A7Y5W3V5-F1
#
_cell.length_a   1.000
_cell.length_b   1.000
_cell.length_c   1.000
_cell.angle_alpha   90.00
_cell.angle_beta   90.00
_cell.angle_gamma   90.00
#
_symmetry.space_group_name_H-M   'P 1'
#
loop_
_entity.id
_entity.type
_entity.pdbx_description
1 polymer ?
#
loop_
_entity_poly.entity_id
_entity_poly.type
_entity_poly.pdbx_seq_one_letter_code
_entity_poly.pdbx_strand_id
1 'polypeptide(L)'
;MRIGRSGLVQRGIPRARAGAAGLVLLAMAVSTSCRKTETAAKPARESNGAVSQPQIVATSGGIEMVLLPAGRFAMGSDRGEADEAPRHEVSVDAFLMDRREVTQAAWAGLASQSEFLAGDPSHFKGADLPVEMVRWDMAALYCNLRSRAEGLKPCYNEDSGECDFAADGYRLPTEAEWEYACRAGSEGDFDFAPDARDLKSYAWFAGNSGKKTCPAGRKKPNAWGLFDMHGNVAEWCNDRYGDTYYRTSPAANPRGPAEGKRFVLRGGAWNSTADACRSTRRAGEDPGFADACFSRDAIGFRCVRRAPDPAASERTVHYRPDRRTGFVYSDVYLSHKTGESHPERPERLTAIVDRLKTAGLLERLQTIAPRKAEMSFVAAVHDARYVERVRQHCAAGPGWLDSRDTPVANESYDVAISAAGGVLAAVDAVMAGRIRNAFCAVRPPGHHALPDRAMGFCLLNNVAIAARYVQAKHQAPKVLIVDWDVHHGNGTQAIFYRDPTVFYFSVHQAPFYPGTGSEAQRGEGDGLGYTLNAPLPAGSGDEDYRRVFREVLEPAARRFDPDFVLVSAGFDAHEDDPLGGMRLTAGQYAEMTRIVKRIAEEHCEGRLVSVLEGGYSLRGLADSVEAHVGALLE
;
A
#
# COMPACT_ATOMS: atom_id res chain seq x y z
N MET A 1 -20.15 -64.89 29.37
CA MET A 1 -20.01 -65.56 30.68
C MET A 1 -19.92 -64.46 31.75
N ARG A 2 -20.93 -64.29 32.63
CA ARG A 2 -21.06 -63.31 33.77
C ARG A 2 -20.82 -61.81 33.44
N ILE A 3 -21.76 -60.85 33.52
CA ILE A 3 -22.67 -60.41 34.63
C ILE A 3 -21.87 -59.89 35.84
N GLY A 4 -22.07 -58.68 36.41
CA GLY A 4 -22.94 -57.53 36.07
C GLY A 4 -23.09 -56.54 37.28
N ARG A 5 -23.85 -55.43 37.11
CA ARG A 5 -24.62 -54.64 38.12
C ARG A 5 -23.93 -54.17 39.45
N SER A 6 -23.76 -52.88 39.77
CA SER A 6 -24.72 -51.76 40.08
C SER A 6 -24.94 -51.51 41.60
N GLY A 7 -24.90 -50.25 42.06
CA GLY A 7 -25.35 -49.86 43.41
C GLY A 7 -25.18 -48.36 43.76
N LEU A 8 -26.24 -47.71 44.25
CA LEU A 8 -26.25 -46.33 44.80
C LEU A 8 -26.33 -46.36 46.35
N VAL A 9 -26.07 -45.21 47.03
CA VAL A 9 -27.09 -44.42 47.80
C VAL A 9 -26.46 -43.36 48.75
N GLN A 10 -27.08 -42.18 48.75
CA GLN A 10 -27.26 -41.06 49.74
C GLN A 10 -26.81 -41.21 51.22
N ARG A 11 -26.76 -40.20 52.13
CA ARG A 11 -26.77 -38.70 52.23
C ARG A 11 -26.51 -38.35 53.74
N GLY A 12 -26.07 -37.14 54.14
CA GLY A 12 -26.17 -36.71 55.57
C GLY A 12 -25.39 -35.44 56.01
N ILE A 13 -26.05 -34.51 56.75
CA ILE A 13 -25.67 -33.09 57.06
C ILE A 13 -26.33 -32.71 58.42
N PRO A 14 -25.72 -32.08 59.48
CA PRO A 14 -25.46 -30.60 59.53
C PRO A 14 -24.42 -29.97 60.55
N ARG A 15 -23.98 -28.71 60.23
CA ARG A 15 -23.82 -27.49 61.10
C ARG A 15 -22.82 -27.34 62.29
N ALA A 16 -21.77 -26.53 62.07
CA ALA A 16 -21.53 -25.11 62.49
C ALA A 16 -21.81 -24.54 63.93
N ARG A 17 -20.79 -23.81 64.49
CA ARG A 17 -20.77 -22.53 65.28
C ARG A 17 -19.36 -22.33 65.95
N ALA A 18 -18.92 -21.20 66.56
CA ALA A 18 -18.85 -19.76 66.21
C ALA A 18 -18.10 -18.96 67.34
N GLY A 19 -17.38 -17.86 67.04
CA GLY A 19 -16.74 -16.90 68.02
C GLY A 19 -15.19 -16.90 68.00
N ALA A 20 -14.42 -15.82 67.78
CA ALA A 20 -14.31 -14.47 68.41
C ALA A 20 -13.48 -14.47 69.73
N ALA A 21 -12.57 -13.53 70.06
CA ALA A 21 -11.85 -12.44 69.35
C ALA A 21 -10.65 -11.96 70.23
N GLY A 22 -9.67 -11.19 69.71
CA GLY A 22 -8.61 -10.57 70.54
C GLY A 22 -7.45 -9.94 69.74
N LEU A 23 -6.98 -8.75 70.12
CA LEU A 23 -6.10 -7.87 69.31
C LEU A 23 -5.01 -7.20 70.17
N VAL A 24 -3.73 -7.20 69.75
CA VAL A 24 -2.68 -6.21 70.12
C VAL A 24 -1.66 -6.07 68.98
N LEU A 25 -1.20 -4.84 68.71
CA LEU A 25 -0.19 -4.49 67.69
C LEU A 25 1.25 -4.57 68.23
N LEU A 26 2.22 -4.83 67.35
CA LEU A 26 3.35 -3.90 67.14
C LEU A 26 3.92 -4.03 65.73
N ALA A 27 4.42 -2.93 65.16
CA ALA A 27 4.90 -2.87 63.78
C ALA A 27 6.42 -2.67 63.69
N MET A 28 7.03 -3.27 62.67
CA MET A 28 8.14 -2.70 61.89
C MET A 28 8.09 -3.26 60.48
N ALA A 29 8.43 -2.44 59.48
CA ALA A 29 8.35 -2.80 58.07
C ALA A 29 9.72 -2.76 57.40
N VAL A 30 10.09 -3.85 56.70
CA VAL A 30 10.96 -3.82 55.52
C VAL A 30 10.43 -4.87 54.53
N SER A 31 10.43 -4.52 53.25
CA SER A 31 9.88 -5.30 52.15
C SER A 31 10.91 -6.24 51.50
N THR A 32 10.53 -7.47 51.13
CA THR A 32 10.88 -8.10 49.82
C THR A 32 10.17 -9.44 49.56
N SER A 33 9.95 -9.71 48.27
CA SER A 33 9.28 -10.84 47.60
C SER A 33 9.59 -12.28 48.10
N CYS A 34 8.58 -13.17 48.09
CA CYS A 34 8.75 -14.52 47.51
C CYS A 34 7.45 -15.28 47.15
N ARG A 35 7.60 -16.24 46.22
CA ARG A 35 6.58 -17.10 45.57
C ARG A 35 5.85 -18.08 46.51
N LYS A 36 4.70 -18.60 46.06
CA LYS A 36 4.25 -19.98 46.35
C LYS A 36 3.74 -20.70 45.08
N THR A 37 3.81 -22.03 45.15
CA THR A 37 3.82 -23.01 44.05
C THR A 37 2.46 -23.60 43.67
N GLU A 38 2.38 -24.13 42.45
CA GLU A 38 1.21 -24.80 41.86
C GLU A 38 0.99 -26.24 42.40
N THR A 39 -0.26 -26.70 42.28
CA THR A 39 -0.63 -28.12 42.13
C THR A 39 -1.84 -28.22 41.19
N ALA A 40 -1.90 -29.26 40.36
CA ALA A 40 -2.73 -29.29 39.14
C ALA A 40 -4.10 -29.97 39.25
N ALA A 41 -5.05 -29.61 38.37
CA ALA A 41 -5.69 -30.52 37.39
C ALA A 41 -7.08 -30.07 36.87
N LYS A 42 -7.17 -29.66 35.59
CA LYS A 42 -8.04 -30.23 34.52
C LYS A 42 -8.01 -29.34 33.26
N PRO A 43 -8.13 -29.91 32.04
CA PRO A 43 -8.14 -29.12 30.82
C PRO A 43 -9.45 -28.36 30.70
N ALA A 44 -9.37 -27.03 30.66
CA ALA A 44 -10.49 -26.18 30.25
C ALA A 44 -10.65 -26.29 28.72
N ARG A 45 -11.91 -26.24 28.26
CA ARG A 45 -12.24 -26.18 26.83
C ARG A 45 -11.48 -25.02 26.17
N GLU A 46 -10.99 -25.25 24.97
CA GLU A 46 -10.65 -24.15 24.06
C GLU A 46 -11.90 -23.28 23.87
N SER A 47 -11.85 -22.06 24.39
CA SER A 47 -12.88 -21.06 24.13
C SER A 47 -12.68 -20.55 22.71
N ASN A 48 -13.70 -20.72 21.86
CA ASN A 48 -13.73 -20.11 20.53
C ASN A 48 -13.31 -18.63 20.60
N GLY A 49 -12.52 -18.22 19.61
CA GLY A 49 -11.71 -17.02 19.68
C GLY A 49 -12.48 -15.75 20.03
N ALA A 50 -11.82 -14.88 20.80
CA ALA A 50 -12.19 -13.47 20.82
C ALA A 50 -12.22 -12.95 19.38
N VAL A 51 -13.27 -12.20 19.02
CA VAL A 51 -13.38 -11.58 17.69
C VAL A 51 -12.20 -10.65 17.50
N SER A 52 -11.22 -11.07 16.69
CA SER A 52 -10.15 -10.21 16.22
C SER A 52 -10.76 -9.03 15.46
N GLN A 53 -10.24 -7.82 15.66
CA GLN A 53 -10.74 -6.67 14.90
C GLN A 53 -10.67 -6.94 13.38
N PRO A 54 -11.65 -6.47 12.60
CA PRO A 54 -11.63 -6.59 11.14
C PRO A 54 -10.30 -6.17 10.53
N GLN A 55 -9.69 -7.07 9.76
CA GLN A 55 -8.47 -6.78 9.02
C GLN A 55 -8.83 -6.07 7.72
N ILE A 56 -8.94 -4.73 7.79
CA ILE A 56 -9.21 -3.89 6.63
C ILE A 56 -7.92 -3.67 5.85
N VAL A 57 -7.97 -3.92 4.54
CA VAL A 57 -6.86 -3.76 3.59
C VAL A 57 -7.29 -2.73 2.55
N ALA A 58 -6.52 -1.67 2.37
CA ALA A 58 -6.70 -0.76 1.23
C ALA A 58 -6.02 -1.38 -0.01
N THR A 59 -6.71 -1.42 -1.14
CA THR A 59 -6.13 -1.83 -2.41
C THR A 59 -5.34 -0.67 -3.06
N SER A 60 -4.50 -0.95 -4.06
CA SER A 60 -3.75 0.12 -4.76
C SER A 60 -4.67 1.10 -5.50
N GLY A 61 -5.88 0.66 -5.88
CA GLY A 61 -6.97 1.53 -6.34
C GLY A 61 -7.70 2.33 -5.25
N GLY A 62 -7.25 2.29 -3.99
CA GLY A 62 -7.83 3.03 -2.86
C GLY A 62 -9.15 2.46 -2.31
N ILE A 63 -9.61 1.31 -2.78
CA ILE A 63 -10.84 0.66 -2.31
C ILE A 63 -10.54 -0.15 -1.05
N GLU A 64 -11.36 0.00 -0.02
CA GLU A 64 -11.25 -0.82 1.20
C GLU A 64 -11.81 -2.23 0.95
N MET A 65 -11.04 -3.25 1.29
CA MET A 65 -11.47 -4.64 1.44
C MET A 65 -11.34 -5.09 2.89
N VAL A 66 -12.03 -6.17 3.25
CA VAL A 66 -11.84 -6.93 4.49
C VAL A 66 -11.13 -8.23 4.13
N LEU A 67 -10.12 -8.64 4.89
CA LEU A 67 -9.57 -9.99 4.86
C LEU A 67 -10.44 -10.90 5.74
N LEU A 68 -11.13 -11.84 5.10
CA LEU A 68 -11.91 -12.87 5.77
C LEU A 68 -11.03 -14.11 6.00
N PRO A 69 -10.99 -14.66 7.22
CA PRO A 69 -10.21 -15.85 7.50
C PRO A 69 -10.83 -17.07 6.83
N ALA A 70 -10.00 -18.07 6.52
CA ALA A 70 -10.49 -19.39 6.13
C ALA A 70 -11.32 -19.99 7.28
N GLY A 71 -12.42 -20.67 6.97
CA GLY A 71 -13.31 -21.19 8.00
C GLY A 71 -14.40 -22.12 7.49
N ARG A 72 -15.15 -22.69 8.44
CA ARG A 72 -16.33 -23.53 8.19
C ARG A 72 -17.59 -22.85 8.70
N PHE A 73 -18.67 -23.03 7.97
CA PHE A 73 -20.01 -22.61 8.38
C PHE A 73 -21.08 -23.55 7.83
N ALA A 74 -22.27 -23.48 8.40
CA ALA A 74 -23.44 -24.20 7.90
C ALA A 74 -24.22 -23.29 6.93
N MET A 75 -24.01 -23.51 5.64
CA MET A 75 -24.58 -22.78 4.51
C MET A 75 -26.04 -23.19 4.27
N GLY A 76 -26.89 -22.22 3.89
CA GLY A 76 -28.31 -22.45 3.63
C GLY A 76 -29.19 -22.52 4.88
N SER A 77 -30.45 -22.92 4.69
CA SER A 77 -31.47 -23.02 5.74
C SER A 77 -32.52 -24.07 5.42
N ASP A 78 -32.83 -24.94 6.39
CA ASP A 78 -33.98 -25.84 6.32
C ASP A 78 -35.31 -25.16 6.73
N ARG A 79 -35.27 -23.84 6.99
CA ARG A 79 -36.41 -23.01 7.42
C ARG A 79 -36.73 -21.85 6.47
N GLY A 80 -35.92 -21.67 5.42
CA GLY A 80 -36.09 -20.65 4.39
C GLY A 80 -36.83 -21.16 3.17
N GLU A 81 -36.52 -20.58 2.00
CA GLU A 81 -37.07 -21.03 0.72
C GLU A 81 -36.54 -22.43 0.32
N ALA A 82 -37.26 -23.13 -0.54
CA ALA A 82 -36.96 -24.52 -0.90
C ALA A 82 -35.59 -24.71 -1.58
N ASP A 83 -35.06 -23.66 -2.21
CA ASP A 83 -33.73 -23.64 -2.84
C ASP A 83 -32.59 -23.28 -1.89
N GLU A 84 -32.91 -22.82 -0.66
CA GLU A 84 -31.95 -22.61 0.44
C GLU A 84 -31.63 -23.92 1.19
N ALA A 85 -32.31 -25.02 0.87
CA ALA A 85 -32.21 -26.31 1.57
C ALA A 85 -31.51 -27.41 0.73
N PRO A 86 -30.80 -28.36 1.37
CA PRO A 86 -30.59 -28.50 2.80
C PRO A 86 -29.53 -27.53 3.36
N ARG A 87 -29.63 -27.24 4.66
CA ARG A 87 -28.51 -26.65 5.41
C ARG A 87 -27.36 -27.67 5.45
N HIS A 88 -26.17 -27.27 5.00
CA HIS A 88 -25.01 -28.16 4.84
C HIS A 88 -23.71 -27.48 5.26
N GLU A 89 -22.71 -28.26 5.69
CA GLU A 89 -21.42 -27.70 6.10
C GLU A 89 -20.52 -27.42 4.89
N VAL A 90 -19.98 -26.21 4.83
CA VAL A 90 -19.05 -25.74 3.80
C VAL A 90 -17.84 -25.10 4.45
N SER A 91 -16.64 -25.36 3.93
CA SER A 91 -15.43 -24.58 4.19
C SER A 91 -15.11 -23.65 3.03
N VAL A 92 -14.71 -22.42 3.35
CA VAL A 92 -14.10 -21.46 2.42
C VAL A 92 -12.65 -21.18 2.83
N ASP A 93 -11.79 -20.96 1.83
CA ASP A 93 -10.41 -20.49 2.03
C ASP A 93 -10.42 -19.02 2.52
N ALA A 94 -9.24 -18.44 2.79
CA ALA A 94 -9.13 -17.03 3.12
C ALA A 94 -9.23 -16.17 1.84
N PHE A 95 -10.01 -15.10 1.89
CA PHE A 95 -10.21 -14.18 0.77
C PHE A 95 -10.36 -12.74 1.23
N LEU A 96 -10.06 -11.81 0.32
CA LEU A 96 -10.38 -10.39 0.48
C LEU A 96 -11.73 -10.12 -0.18
N MET A 97 -12.62 -9.39 0.50
CA MET A 97 -13.90 -8.92 -0.06
C MET A 97 -14.03 -7.41 0.08
N ASP A 98 -14.51 -6.73 -0.96
CA ASP A 98 -14.79 -5.29 -0.90
C ASP A 98 -15.71 -4.97 0.29
N ARG A 99 -15.31 -3.94 1.04
CA ARG A 99 -15.96 -3.56 2.30
C ARG A 99 -17.40 -3.07 2.09
N ARG A 100 -17.71 -2.65 0.87
CA ARG A 100 -18.98 -2.05 0.40
C ARG A 100 -19.25 -2.55 -1.02
N GLU A 101 -20.46 -2.36 -1.51
CA GLU A 101 -20.81 -2.53 -2.92
C GLU A 101 -19.94 -1.62 -3.82
N VAL A 102 -19.68 -2.02 -5.06
CA VAL A 102 -18.98 -1.14 -6.04
C VAL A 102 -19.83 0.10 -6.26
N THR A 103 -19.26 1.29 -6.05
CA THR A 103 -19.98 2.55 -6.23
C THR A 103 -19.91 3.05 -7.67
N GLN A 104 -20.81 3.97 -8.04
CA GLN A 104 -20.82 4.61 -9.37
C GLN A 104 -19.52 5.37 -9.66
N ALA A 105 -18.88 5.96 -8.64
CA ALA A 105 -17.56 6.57 -8.77
C ALA A 105 -16.45 5.53 -9.05
N ALA A 106 -16.45 4.41 -8.32
CA ALA A 106 -15.50 3.31 -8.55
C ALA A 106 -15.70 2.69 -9.93
N TRP A 107 -16.95 2.51 -10.36
CA TRP A 107 -17.31 2.09 -11.71
C TRP A 107 -16.71 3.04 -12.76
N ALA A 108 -17.03 4.34 -12.71
CA ALA A 108 -16.61 5.31 -13.71
C ALA A 108 -15.07 5.43 -13.85
N GLY A 109 -14.33 5.28 -12.75
CA GLY A 109 -12.86 5.35 -12.73
C GLY A 109 -12.16 4.24 -13.52
N LEU A 110 -12.82 3.09 -13.74
CA LEU A 110 -12.27 1.95 -14.48
C LEU A 110 -13.03 1.63 -15.77
N ALA A 111 -14.36 1.81 -15.78
CA ALA A 111 -15.20 1.53 -16.94
C ALA A 111 -14.84 2.40 -18.17
N SER A 112 -14.34 3.62 -17.93
CA SER A 112 -13.80 4.51 -18.96
C SER A 112 -12.56 3.97 -19.70
N GLN A 113 -11.93 2.91 -19.18
CA GLN A 113 -10.77 2.22 -19.79
C GLN A 113 -11.20 1.05 -20.70
N SER A 114 -12.51 0.83 -20.88
CA SER A 114 -13.06 -0.26 -21.69
C SER A 114 -14.12 0.24 -22.67
N GLU A 115 -13.95 -0.10 -23.94
CA GLU A 115 -14.95 0.18 -24.98
C GLU A 115 -16.27 -0.58 -24.74
N PHE A 116 -16.26 -1.63 -23.93
CA PHE A 116 -17.42 -2.46 -23.61
C PHE A 116 -18.21 -1.99 -22.38
N LEU A 117 -17.59 -1.27 -21.44
CA LEU A 117 -18.25 -0.80 -20.20
C LEU A 117 -18.70 0.67 -20.26
N ALA A 118 -18.79 1.25 -21.46
CA ALA A 118 -18.94 2.70 -21.64
C ALA A 118 -20.15 3.32 -20.89
N GLY A 119 -19.85 4.21 -19.94
CA GLY A 119 -20.84 4.98 -19.17
C GLY A 119 -21.19 4.37 -17.80
N ASP A 120 -21.98 5.11 -17.02
CA ASP A 120 -22.57 4.62 -15.76
C ASP A 120 -23.97 4.05 -16.05
N PRO A 121 -24.18 2.72 -15.91
CA PRO A 121 -25.42 2.04 -16.28
C PRO A 121 -26.60 2.33 -15.33
N SER A 122 -26.32 2.86 -14.14
CA SER A 122 -27.27 2.95 -13.03
C SER A 122 -28.50 3.81 -13.35
N HIS A 123 -29.68 3.44 -12.87
CA HIS A 123 -30.89 4.26 -12.95
C HIS A 123 -30.81 5.47 -12.01
N PHE A 124 -30.50 5.24 -10.74
CA PHE A 124 -30.30 6.29 -9.74
C PHE A 124 -28.88 6.83 -9.85
N LYS A 125 -28.69 8.15 -9.66
CA LYS A 125 -27.39 8.80 -9.88
C LYS A 125 -26.81 9.41 -8.60
N GLY A 126 -25.55 9.10 -8.33
CA GLY A 126 -24.74 9.70 -7.27
C GLY A 126 -23.44 8.92 -7.02
N ALA A 127 -22.31 9.62 -6.89
CA ALA A 127 -20.97 9.04 -6.79
C ALA A 127 -20.82 7.92 -5.72
N ASP A 128 -21.46 8.10 -4.55
CA ASP A 128 -21.43 7.15 -3.42
C ASP A 128 -22.51 6.05 -3.51
N LEU A 129 -23.45 6.11 -4.46
CA LEU A 129 -24.46 5.06 -4.65
C LEU A 129 -23.78 3.80 -5.21
N PRO A 130 -24.30 2.58 -4.93
CA PRO A 130 -23.89 1.40 -5.66
C PRO A 130 -24.15 1.58 -7.16
N VAL A 131 -23.30 0.97 -7.98
CA VAL A 131 -23.59 0.81 -9.40
C VAL A 131 -24.67 -0.25 -9.57
N GLU A 132 -25.69 0.05 -10.36
CA GLU A 132 -26.80 -0.86 -10.66
C GLU A 132 -27.17 -0.88 -12.14
N MET A 133 -28.16 -1.70 -12.54
CA MET A 133 -28.37 -2.17 -13.92
C MET A 133 -27.17 -2.91 -14.54
N VAL A 134 -26.24 -3.41 -13.72
CA VAL A 134 -25.04 -4.12 -14.19
C VAL A 134 -25.38 -5.58 -14.50
N ARG A 135 -25.04 -6.04 -15.71
CA ARG A 135 -25.10 -7.46 -16.09
C ARG A 135 -23.98 -8.26 -15.44
N TRP A 136 -24.15 -9.57 -15.30
CA TRP A 136 -23.13 -10.45 -14.72
C TRP A 136 -21.78 -10.37 -15.46
N ASP A 137 -21.79 -10.39 -16.79
CA ASP A 137 -20.59 -10.32 -17.63
C ASP A 137 -19.91 -8.94 -17.59
N MET A 138 -20.70 -7.86 -17.47
CA MET A 138 -20.19 -6.51 -17.27
C MET A 138 -19.50 -6.36 -15.90
N ALA A 139 -20.03 -7.01 -14.86
CA ALA A 139 -19.42 -7.07 -13.53
C ALA A 139 -18.13 -7.91 -13.53
N ALA A 140 -18.13 -9.06 -14.21
CA ALA A 140 -16.94 -9.88 -14.41
C ALA A 140 -15.83 -9.14 -15.18
N LEU A 141 -16.18 -8.41 -16.25
CA LEU A 141 -15.24 -7.57 -17.00
C LEU A 141 -14.71 -6.41 -16.15
N TYR A 142 -15.54 -5.80 -15.29
CA TYR A 142 -15.07 -4.80 -14.34
C TYR A 142 -14.04 -5.38 -13.35
N CYS A 143 -14.24 -6.60 -12.85
CA CYS A 143 -13.25 -7.29 -12.04
C CYS A 143 -11.92 -7.48 -12.79
N ASN A 144 -11.96 -7.84 -14.08
CA ASN A 144 -10.76 -7.92 -14.91
C ASN A 144 -10.06 -6.57 -15.10
N LEU A 145 -10.80 -5.49 -15.36
CA LEU A 145 -10.24 -4.14 -15.48
C LEU A 145 -9.58 -3.69 -14.18
N ARG A 146 -10.24 -3.91 -13.03
CA ARG A 146 -9.63 -3.63 -11.72
C ARG A 146 -8.38 -4.48 -11.48
N SER A 147 -8.38 -5.74 -11.91
CA SER A 147 -7.19 -6.61 -11.80
C SER A 147 -6.01 -6.01 -12.56
N ARG A 148 -6.23 -5.59 -13.82
CA ARG A 148 -5.20 -4.93 -14.64
C ARG A 148 -4.75 -3.59 -14.06
N ALA A 149 -5.68 -2.76 -13.59
CA ALA A 149 -5.39 -1.46 -12.98
C ALA A 149 -4.58 -1.58 -11.67
N GLU A 150 -4.67 -2.72 -10.98
CA GLU A 150 -3.93 -3.02 -9.76
C GLU A 150 -2.76 -4.01 -9.97
N GLY A 151 -2.37 -4.30 -11.22
CA GLY A 151 -1.20 -5.14 -11.55
C GLY A 151 -1.37 -6.65 -11.34
N LEU A 152 -2.60 -7.13 -11.08
CA LEU A 152 -2.92 -8.53 -10.76
C LEU A 152 -3.29 -9.33 -12.01
N LYS A 153 -3.12 -10.66 -11.97
CA LYS A 153 -3.58 -11.55 -13.04
C LYS A 153 -5.12 -11.54 -13.08
N PRO A 154 -5.76 -11.16 -14.19
CA PRO A 154 -7.22 -11.18 -14.31
C PRO A 154 -7.79 -12.60 -14.10
N CYS A 155 -8.91 -12.71 -13.38
CA CYS A 155 -9.54 -14.00 -13.12
C CYS A 155 -10.34 -14.51 -14.32
N TYR A 156 -11.04 -13.66 -15.07
CA TYR A 156 -11.94 -14.12 -16.13
C TYR A 156 -11.23 -14.21 -17.48
N ASN A 157 -11.47 -15.30 -18.22
CA ASN A 157 -11.28 -15.29 -19.66
C ASN A 157 -12.42 -14.47 -20.29
N GLU A 158 -12.08 -13.49 -21.14
CA GLU A 158 -13.06 -12.53 -21.69
C GLU A 158 -13.86 -13.08 -22.87
N ASP A 159 -13.39 -14.17 -23.51
CA ASP A 159 -14.10 -14.87 -24.58
C ASP A 159 -15.09 -15.91 -24.04
N SER A 160 -14.71 -16.66 -23.00
CA SER A 160 -15.53 -17.75 -22.42
C SER A 160 -16.31 -17.38 -21.16
N GLY A 161 -15.93 -16.30 -20.48
CA GLY A 161 -16.47 -15.92 -19.16
C GLY A 161 -16.05 -16.85 -18.02
N GLU A 162 -15.13 -17.80 -18.26
CA GLU A 162 -14.67 -18.74 -17.24
C GLU A 162 -13.71 -18.08 -16.25
N CYS A 163 -13.91 -18.35 -14.97
CA CYS A 163 -13.08 -17.81 -13.88
C CYS A 163 -11.93 -18.75 -13.52
N ASP A 164 -10.69 -18.32 -13.73
CA ASP A 164 -9.50 -18.90 -13.13
C ASP A 164 -9.39 -18.53 -11.65
N PHE A 165 -10.01 -19.36 -10.79
CA PHE A 165 -9.86 -19.27 -9.33
C PHE A 165 -8.42 -19.49 -8.83
N ALA A 166 -7.45 -19.84 -9.70
CA ALA A 166 -6.03 -19.88 -9.35
C ALA A 166 -5.36 -18.50 -9.40
N ALA A 167 -5.94 -17.52 -10.11
CA ALA A 167 -5.43 -16.17 -10.21
C ALA A 167 -5.53 -15.37 -8.90
N ASP A 168 -4.76 -14.28 -8.82
CA ASP A 168 -4.67 -13.37 -7.66
C ASP A 168 -5.47 -12.07 -7.82
N GLY A 169 -6.01 -11.83 -9.02
CA GLY A 169 -6.90 -10.71 -9.34
C GLY A 169 -8.30 -10.80 -8.75
N TYR A 170 -9.13 -9.85 -9.17
CA TYR A 170 -10.52 -9.71 -8.75
C TYR A 170 -11.44 -10.62 -9.52
N ARG A 171 -12.51 -11.04 -8.83
CA ARG A 171 -13.67 -11.74 -9.38
C ARG A 171 -14.91 -11.42 -8.55
N LEU A 172 -16.06 -11.93 -8.97
CA LEU A 172 -17.26 -11.96 -8.13
C LEU A 172 -17.08 -12.99 -6.99
N PRO A 173 -17.72 -12.78 -5.82
CA PRO A 173 -17.74 -13.76 -4.74
C PRO A 173 -18.35 -15.07 -5.24
N THR A 174 -17.92 -16.21 -4.70
CA THR A 174 -18.77 -17.40 -4.79
C THR A 174 -19.98 -17.24 -3.89
N GLU A 175 -21.03 -18.00 -4.17
CA GLU A 175 -22.24 -18.02 -3.36
C GLU A 175 -21.92 -18.36 -1.88
N ALA A 176 -20.96 -19.25 -1.64
CA ALA A 176 -20.51 -19.62 -0.30
C ALA A 176 -19.65 -18.55 0.37
N GLU A 177 -18.74 -17.91 -0.36
CA GLU A 177 -17.96 -16.76 0.15
C GLU A 177 -18.90 -15.62 0.56
N TRP A 178 -19.93 -15.34 -0.23
CA TRP A 178 -20.92 -14.31 0.09
C TRP A 178 -21.71 -14.64 1.36
N GLU A 179 -22.25 -15.85 1.49
CA GLU A 179 -23.03 -16.21 2.70
C GLU A 179 -22.15 -16.24 3.95
N TYR A 180 -20.93 -16.78 3.84
CA TYR A 180 -19.94 -16.76 4.92
C TYR A 180 -19.65 -15.33 5.38
N ALA A 181 -19.35 -14.45 4.43
CA ALA A 181 -19.06 -13.04 4.65
C ALA A 181 -20.24 -12.28 5.27
N CYS A 182 -21.46 -12.52 4.76
CA CYS A 182 -22.69 -11.93 5.26
C CYS A 182 -22.92 -12.32 6.73
N ARG A 183 -22.89 -13.62 7.03
CA ARG A 183 -23.12 -14.18 8.38
C ARG A 183 -22.12 -13.69 9.42
N ALA A 184 -20.86 -13.47 9.07
CA ALA A 184 -19.79 -13.05 9.97
C ALA A 184 -19.70 -13.88 11.28
N GLY A 185 -19.93 -15.19 11.19
CA GLY A 185 -19.96 -16.12 12.32
C GLY A 185 -21.34 -16.33 12.97
N SER A 186 -22.39 -15.64 12.52
CA SER A 186 -23.78 -15.84 12.98
C SER A 186 -24.45 -17.08 12.35
N GLU A 187 -25.15 -17.84 13.17
CA GLU A 187 -26.08 -18.89 12.72
C GLU A 187 -27.52 -18.37 12.47
N GLY A 188 -27.78 -17.09 12.73
CA GLY A 188 -29.08 -16.46 12.51
C GLY A 188 -29.43 -16.28 11.03
N ASP A 189 -30.66 -15.85 10.77
CA ASP A 189 -31.07 -15.38 9.45
C ASP A 189 -30.37 -14.05 9.09
N PHE A 190 -29.98 -13.26 10.09
CA PHE A 190 -29.16 -12.03 9.96
C PHE A 190 -27.88 -12.13 10.80
N ASP A 191 -26.86 -11.34 10.47
CA ASP A 191 -25.59 -11.34 11.23
C ASP A 191 -25.78 -10.84 12.67
N PHE A 192 -26.63 -9.82 12.84
CA PHE A 192 -26.89 -9.15 14.12
C PHE A 192 -27.99 -9.81 14.98
N ALA A 193 -28.85 -10.66 14.40
CA ALA A 193 -30.02 -11.23 15.07
C ALA A 193 -30.62 -12.45 14.35
N PRO A 194 -31.39 -13.29 15.06
CA PRO A 194 -32.19 -14.34 14.42
C PRO A 194 -33.42 -13.82 13.65
N ASP A 195 -33.71 -12.51 13.69
CA ASP A 195 -34.88 -11.90 13.06
C ASP A 195 -34.64 -10.45 12.63
N ALA A 196 -35.54 -9.89 11.82
CA ALA A 196 -35.35 -8.60 11.14
C ALA A 196 -35.56 -7.35 12.02
N ARG A 197 -35.74 -7.45 13.35
CA ARG A 197 -36.15 -6.30 14.20
C ARG A 197 -35.22 -5.08 14.15
N ASP A 198 -33.90 -5.28 13.99
CA ASP A 198 -32.92 -4.18 13.83
C ASP A 198 -32.40 -4.03 12.38
N LEU A 199 -33.03 -4.68 11.38
CA LEU A 199 -32.58 -4.65 9.98
C LEU A 199 -32.38 -3.22 9.44
N LYS A 200 -33.23 -2.28 9.87
CA LYS A 200 -33.13 -0.85 9.51
C LYS A 200 -31.79 -0.19 9.88
N SER A 201 -31.04 -0.77 10.81
CA SER A 201 -29.73 -0.30 11.25
C SER A 201 -28.58 -0.83 10.38
N TYR A 202 -28.78 -1.93 9.65
CA TYR A 202 -27.75 -2.65 8.88
C TYR A 202 -28.01 -2.65 7.37
N ALA A 203 -29.25 -2.45 6.93
CA ALA A 203 -29.66 -2.55 5.53
C ALA A 203 -30.51 -1.38 5.04
N TRP A 204 -30.42 -1.08 3.74
CA TRP A 204 -31.41 -0.33 2.98
C TRP A 204 -32.38 -1.30 2.29
N PHE A 205 -33.68 -1.22 2.61
CA PHE A 205 -34.70 -2.13 2.11
C PHE A 205 -36.03 -1.38 1.94
N ALA A 206 -37.10 -2.02 1.46
CA ALA A 206 -38.36 -1.35 1.11
C ALA A 206 -38.95 -0.50 2.25
N GLY A 207 -38.70 -0.87 3.51
CA GLY A 207 -39.18 -0.15 4.69
C GLY A 207 -38.41 1.12 5.06
N ASN A 208 -37.23 1.39 4.46
CA ASN A 208 -36.41 2.56 4.84
C ASN A 208 -35.61 3.23 3.70
N SER A 209 -35.57 2.67 2.49
CA SER A 209 -34.76 3.17 1.36
C SER A 209 -35.28 4.44 0.70
N GLY A 210 -36.55 4.77 0.89
CA GLY A 210 -37.21 5.84 0.14
C GLY A 210 -37.47 5.50 -1.33
N LYS A 211 -37.53 4.20 -1.66
CA LYS A 211 -37.76 3.64 -3.02
C LYS A 211 -36.64 3.95 -4.03
N LYS A 212 -35.38 3.86 -3.58
CA LYS A 212 -34.18 4.01 -4.42
C LYS A 212 -32.95 3.40 -3.75
N THR A 213 -31.88 3.20 -4.50
CA THR A 213 -30.55 2.97 -3.90
C THR A 213 -30.11 4.15 -3.04
N CYS A 214 -29.31 3.83 -2.03
CA CYS A 214 -28.76 4.77 -1.06
C CYS A 214 -27.22 4.70 -1.09
N PRO A 215 -26.53 5.73 -0.57
CA PRO A 215 -25.06 5.70 -0.54
C PRO A 215 -24.55 4.51 0.25
N ALA A 216 -23.59 3.77 -0.32
CA ALA A 216 -23.02 2.56 0.28
C ALA A 216 -22.20 2.91 1.54
N GLY A 217 -22.15 1.99 2.51
CA GLY A 217 -21.42 2.14 3.76
C GLY A 217 -22.04 3.11 4.78
N ARG A 218 -23.33 3.46 4.64
CA ARG A 218 -24.03 4.40 5.56
C ARG A 218 -24.80 3.72 6.69
N LYS A 219 -24.93 2.39 6.67
CA LYS A 219 -25.50 1.58 7.74
C LYS A 219 -24.42 1.07 8.70
N LYS A 220 -24.80 0.37 9.77
CA LYS A 220 -23.84 -0.39 10.57
C LYS A 220 -23.25 -1.54 9.72
N PRO A 221 -21.95 -1.83 9.83
CA PRO A 221 -21.38 -3.03 9.24
C PRO A 221 -21.72 -4.25 10.10
N ASN A 222 -21.54 -5.44 9.54
CA ASN A 222 -21.58 -6.69 10.30
C ASN A 222 -20.33 -6.86 11.20
N ALA A 223 -20.27 -7.97 11.95
CA ALA A 223 -19.18 -8.25 12.90
C ALA A 223 -17.77 -8.29 12.27
N TRP A 224 -17.65 -8.45 10.94
CA TRP A 224 -16.39 -8.42 10.19
C TRP A 224 -16.15 -7.10 9.44
N GLY A 225 -16.96 -6.06 9.68
CA GLY A 225 -16.72 -4.73 9.13
C GLY A 225 -17.19 -4.52 7.68
N LEU A 226 -17.91 -5.49 7.11
CA LEU A 226 -18.57 -5.40 5.80
C LEU A 226 -19.90 -4.64 5.92
N PHE A 227 -20.17 -3.73 5.00
CA PHE A 227 -21.43 -2.99 4.94
C PHE A 227 -22.39 -3.57 3.90
N ASP A 228 -23.67 -3.25 4.09
CA ASP A 228 -24.77 -3.46 3.14
C ASP A 228 -25.03 -4.93 2.75
N MET A 229 -24.41 -5.92 3.44
CA MET A 229 -24.59 -7.37 3.24
C MET A 229 -26.05 -7.89 3.34
N HIS A 230 -27.02 -7.03 3.65
CA HIS A 230 -28.43 -7.35 3.86
C HIS A 230 -29.38 -6.44 3.05
N GLY A 231 -28.89 -5.53 2.20
CA GLY A 231 -29.74 -4.56 1.50
C GLY A 231 -28.98 -3.62 0.57
N ASN A 232 -29.68 -2.60 0.07
CA ASN A 232 -29.24 -1.63 -0.94
C ASN A 232 -29.30 -2.21 -2.36
N VAL A 233 -28.42 -3.12 -2.76
CA VAL A 233 -28.61 -3.96 -3.97
C VAL A 233 -28.39 -5.45 -3.68
N ALA A 234 -29.11 -6.30 -4.42
CA ALA A 234 -28.78 -7.72 -4.50
C ALA A 234 -27.51 -7.88 -5.34
N GLU A 235 -26.64 -8.80 -4.96
CA GLU A 235 -25.28 -8.87 -5.50
C GLU A 235 -25.05 -10.10 -6.37
N TRP A 236 -24.44 -9.90 -7.53
CA TRP A 236 -23.96 -10.98 -8.38
C TRP A 236 -22.87 -11.81 -7.68
N CYS A 237 -23.09 -13.13 -7.67
CA CYS A 237 -22.06 -14.13 -7.36
C CYS A 237 -21.54 -14.77 -8.66
N ASN A 238 -20.36 -15.37 -8.61
CA ASN A 238 -19.77 -16.10 -9.73
C ASN A 238 -20.56 -17.35 -10.13
N ASP A 239 -21.23 -17.97 -9.17
CA ASP A 239 -21.89 -19.27 -9.30
C ASP A 239 -23.05 -19.22 -10.31
N ARG A 240 -23.12 -20.25 -11.16
CA ARG A 240 -24.36 -20.54 -11.89
C ARG A 240 -25.45 -20.94 -10.88
N TYR A 241 -26.70 -20.59 -11.15
CA TYR A 241 -27.81 -20.94 -10.26
C TYR A 241 -28.36 -22.34 -10.54
N GLY A 242 -28.40 -23.16 -9.50
CA GLY A 242 -29.16 -24.41 -9.44
C GLY A 242 -30.04 -24.43 -8.18
N ASP A 243 -31.33 -24.71 -8.36
CA ASP A 243 -32.35 -24.79 -7.29
C ASP A 243 -32.09 -25.92 -6.28
N THR A 244 -31.49 -27.01 -6.76
CA THR A 244 -31.23 -28.24 -6.01
C THR A 244 -29.75 -28.43 -5.67
N TYR A 245 -28.89 -27.47 -6.04
CA TYR A 245 -27.42 -27.57 -5.95
C TYR A 245 -26.91 -27.93 -4.55
N TYR A 246 -27.55 -27.45 -3.48
CA TYR A 246 -27.13 -27.75 -2.10
C TYR A 246 -27.19 -29.24 -1.73
N ARG A 247 -27.93 -30.06 -2.47
CA ARG A 247 -27.97 -31.52 -2.30
C ARG A 247 -26.70 -32.21 -2.79
N THR A 248 -25.92 -31.53 -3.65
CA THR A 248 -24.72 -32.04 -4.31
C THR A 248 -23.52 -31.09 -4.18
N SER A 249 -23.66 -30.01 -3.41
CA SER A 249 -22.62 -28.99 -3.17
C SER A 249 -21.39 -29.64 -2.51
N PRO A 250 -20.17 -29.41 -3.04
CA PRO A 250 -18.95 -29.91 -2.42
C PRO A 250 -18.65 -29.17 -1.12
N ALA A 251 -18.17 -29.89 -0.12
CA ALA A 251 -17.91 -29.34 1.22
C ALA A 251 -16.77 -28.31 1.29
N ALA A 252 -15.94 -28.15 0.25
CA ALA A 252 -14.82 -27.21 0.23
C ALA A 252 -14.86 -26.34 -1.02
N ASN A 253 -14.88 -25.02 -0.82
CA ASN A 253 -14.87 -23.98 -1.85
C ASN A 253 -15.83 -24.26 -3.03
N PRO A 254 -17.15 -24.45 -2.78
CA PRO A 254 -18.13 -24.63 -3.84
C PRO A 254 -18.23 -23.40 -4.75
N ARG A 255 -18.58 -23.63 -6.02
CA ARG A 255 -18.54 -22.65 -7.14
C ARG A 255 -19.77 -22.75 -8.04
N GLY A 256 -20.86 -23.32 -7.52
CA GLY A 256 -22.07 -23.64 -8.26
C GLY A 256 -21.96 -24.93 -9.08
N PRO A 257 -23.06 -25.31 -9.78
CA PRO A 257 -23.03 -26.33 -10.81
C PRO A 257 -22.21 -25.88 -12.02
N ALA A 258 -21.58 -26.83 -12.72
CA ALA A 258 -20.78 -26.54 -13.92
C ALA A 258 -21.59 -25.92 -15.07
N GLU A 259 -22.87 -26.26 -15.16
CA GLU A 259 -23.81 -25.79 -16.18
C GLU A 259 -25.02 -25.09 -15.56
N GLY A 260 -25.65 -24.21 -16.33
CA GLY A 260 -26.80 -23.40 -15.89
C GLY A 260 -26.92 -22.11 -16.69
N LYS A 261 -28.16 -21.67 -16.96
CA LYS A 261 -28.44 -20.46 -17.75
C LYS A 261 -28.42 -19.18 -16.94
N ARG A 262 -28.78 -19.28 -15.65
CA ARG A 262 -28.87 -18.18 -14.69
C ARG A 262 -27.64 -18.16 -13.78
N PHE A 263 -27.35 -17.01 -13.21
CA PHE A 263 -26.33 -16.81 -12.16
C PHE A 263 -26.99 -16.50 -10.82
N VAL A 264 -26.25 -16.73 -9.74
CA VAL A 264 -26.73 -16.49 -8.38
C VAL A 264 -26.70 -15.00 -8.06
N LEU A 265 -27.82 -14.50 -7.53
CA LEU A 265 -27.90 -13.27 -6.75
C LEU A 265 -28.00 -13.59 -5.25
N ARG A 266 -27.35 -12.77 -4.43
CA ARG A 266 -27.41 -12.85 -2.97
C ARG A 266 -27.80 -11.53 -2.31
N GLY A 267 -28.34 -11.64 -1.10
CA GLY A 267 -28.78 -10.49 -0.31
C GLY A 267 -30.15 -9.95 -0.73
N GLY A 268 -30.56 -8.88 -0.05
CA GLY A 268 -31.74 -8.09 -0.41
C GLY A 268 -31.33 -6.78 -1.08
N ALA A 269 -32.30 -6.08 -1.66
CA ALA A 269 -32.11 -4.78 -2.30
C ALA A 269 -33.01 -3.69 -1.66
N TRP A 270 -32.85 -2.44 -2.09
CA TRP A 270 -33.64 -1.30 -1.62
C TRP A 270 -35.16 -1.46 -1.76
N ASN A 271 -35.62 -2.33 -2.66
CA ASN A 271 -37.03 -2.66 -2.91
C ASN A 271 -37.50 -3.96 -2.23
N SER A 272 -36.60 -4.69 -1.54
CA SER A 272 -36.89 -5.99 -0.93
C SER A 272 -37.65 -5.87 0.38
N THR A 273 -38.49 -6.87 0.67
CA THR A 273 -39.09 -7.05 2.00
C THR A 273 -38.03 -7.47 3.02
N ALA A 274 -38.33 -7.28 4.30
CA ALA A 274 -37.38 -7.65 5.37
C ALA A 274 -37.00 -9.15 5.35
N ASP A 275 -37.95 -10.03 5.00
CA ASP A 275 -37.73 -11.48 4.93
C ASP A 275 -36.90 -11.92 3.71
N ALA A 276 -36.79 -11.05 2.70
CA ALA A 276 -35.92 -11.21 1.54
C ALA A 276 -34.50 -10.66 1.79
N CYS A 277 -34.24 -10.02 2.93
CA CYS A 277 -32.93 -9.50 3.30
C CYS A 277 -32.06 -10.51 4.09
N ARG A 278 -32.49 -11.78 4.24
CA ARG A 278 -31.79 -12.80 5.02
C ARG A 278 -30.44 -13.19 4.39
N SER A 279 -29.47 -13.56 5.21
CA SER A 279 -28.14 -14.06 4.78
C SER A 279 -28.23 -15.28 3.86
N THR A 280 -29.24 -16.13 4.03
CA THR A 280 -29.48 -17.32 3.20
C THR A 280 -30.23 -17.05 1.91
N ARG A 281 -30.80 -15.85 1.73
CA ARG A 281 -31.61 -15.54 0.55
C ARG A 281 -30.75 -15.61 -0.71
N ARG A 282 -31.20 -16.44 -1.66
CA ARG A 282 -30.59 -16.63 -2.99
C ARG A 282 -31.63 -16.53 -4.09
N ALA A 283 -31.23 -16.06 -5.26
CA ALA A 283 -32.08 -16.07 -6.45
C ALA A 283 -31.27 -16.44 -7.68
N GLY A 284 -31.92 -16.98 -8.71
CA GLY A 284 -31.32 -17.19 -10.02
C GLY A 284 -31.81 -16.12 -10.98
N GLU A 285 -30.89 -15.37 -11.57
CA GLU A 285 -31.18 -14.29 -12.53
C GLU A 285 -30.42 -14.51 -13.86
N ASP A 286 -31.00 -14.06 -14.98
CA ASP A 286 -30.39 -14.24 -16.30
C ASP A 286 -29.21 -13.26 -16.53
N PRO A 287 -28.11 -13.70 -17.16
CA PRO A 287 -26.91 -12.87 -17.35
C PRO A 287 -27.09 -11.72 -18.35
N GLY A 288 -28.16 -11.71 -19.17
CA GLY A 288 -28.36 -10.67 -20.19
C GLY A 288 -29.65 -10.75 -21.02
N PHE A 289 -30.67 -10.02 -20.58
CA PHE A 289 -31.79 -9.39 -21.33
C PHE A 289 -32.92 -10.22 -22.01
N ALA A 290 -34.15 -9.93 -21.59
CA ALA A 290 -35.22 -9.38 -22.46
C ALA A 290 -36.24 -8.57 -21.60
N ASP A 291 -36.78 -7.47 -22.14
CA ASP A 291 -37.72 -6.52 -21.50
C ASP A 291 -37.30 -5.79 -20.20
N ALA A 292 -37.80 -4.56 -20.04
CA ALA A 292 -37.08 -3.48 -19.34
C ALA A 292 -37.68 -3.00 -18.00
N CYS A 293 -38.67 -3.68 -17.42
CA CYS A 293 -39.62 -3.00 -16.51
C CYS A 293 -39.55 -3.25 -14.99
N PHE A 294 -38.87 -4.29 -14.45
CA PHE A 294 -39.21 -4.73 -13.07
C PHE A 294 -38.11 -4.96 -12.00
N SER A 295 -36.80 -5.10 -12.32
CA SER A 295 -35.80 -5.42 -11.26
C SER A 295 -34.39 -4.83 -11.44
N ARG A 296 -34.12 -4.03 -12.48
CA ARG A 296 -32.73 -3.75 -12.91
C ARG A 296 -31.94 -2.83 -11.98
N ASP A 297 -32.61 -1.87 -11.37
CA ASP A 297 -32.02 -0.87 -10.46
C ASP A 297 -31.86 -1.39 -9.02
N ALA A 298 -32.08 -2.68 -8.80
CA ALA A 298 -31.95 -3.39 -7.53
C ALA A 298 -30.78 -4.40 -7.52
N ILE A 299 -30.01 -4.50 -8.61
CA ILE A 299 -28.91 -5.47 -8.78
C ILE A 299 -27.60 -4.73 -9.02
N GLY A 300 -26.59 -5.07 -8.23
CA GLY A 300 -25.20 -4.63 -8.39
C GLY A 300 -24.23 -5.75 -7.98
N PHE A 301 -23.06 -5.40 -7.45
CA PHE A 301 -22.05 -6.38 -7.05
C PHE A 301 -20.97 -5.77 -6.15
N ARG A 302 -20.13 -6.64 -5.59
CA ARG A 302 -18.86 -6.30 -4.94
C ARG A 302 -17.76 -7.27 -5.41
N CYS A 303 -16.50 -6.86 -5.42
CA CYS A 303 -15.41 -7.76 -5.81
C CYS A 303 -14.88 -8.57 -4.62
N VAL A 304 -14.35 -9.75 -4.92
CA VAL A 304 -13.43 -10.49 -4.05
C VAL A 304 -12.13 -10.79 -4.79
N ARG A 305 -11.08 -11.14 -4.05
CA ARG A 305 -9.85 -11.75 -4.57
C ARG A 305 -9.30 -12.74 -3.55
N ARG A 306 -8.42 -13.64 -3.97
CA ARG A 306 -7.73 -14.55 -3.04
C ARG A 306 -6.95 -13.75 -1.98
N ALA A 307 -6.92 -14.22 -0.74
CA ALA A 307 -5.99 -13.68 0.23
C ALA A 307 -4.53 -13.94 -0.23
N PRO A 308 -3.59 -13.00 -0.01
CA PRO A 308 -2.18 -13.27 -0.22
C PRO A 308 -1.75 -14.52 0.55
N ASP A 309 -0.98 -15.41 -0.09
CA ASP A 309 -0.36 -16.57 0.57
C ASP A 309 0.41 -16.11 1.81
N PRO A 310 0.29 -16.72 3.00
CA PRO A 310 1.10 -16.38 4.18
C PRO A 310 2.61 -16.34 3.94
N ALA A 311 3.14 -17.08 2.96
CA ALA A 311 4.55 -17.00 2.53
C ALA A 311 4.84 -15.82 1.59
N ALA A 312 3.82 -15.30 0.89
CA ALA A 312 3.88 -14.02 0.17
C ALA A 312 3.50 -12.82 1.07
N SER A 313 2.86 -13.07 2.22
CA SER A 313 2.31 -12.05 3.11
C SER A 313 3.35 -11.34 3.99
N GLU A 314 4.65 -11.58 3.77
CA GLU A 314 5.68 -10.62 4.19
C GLU A 314 5.53 -9.27 3.46
N ARG A 315 4.80 -9.23 2.33
CA ARG A 315 4.29 -8.00 1.69
C ARG A 315 2.83 -7.68 2.06
N THR A 316 2.49 -7.79 3.34
CA THR A 316 1.26 -7.20 3.87
C THR A 316 1.53 -5.74 4.24
N VAL A 317 0.92 -4.80 3.49
CA VAL A 317 0.93 -3.37 3.83
C VAL A 317 0.10 -3.14 5.09
N HIS A 318 0.70 -3.41 6.24
CA HIS A 318 0.29 -2.75 7.46
C HIS A 318 0.65 -1.27 7.33
N TYR A 319 -0.31 -0.46 6.87
CA TYR A 319 -0.30 0.97 7.17
C TYR A 319 -0.36 1.10 8.69
N ARG A 320 0.82 1.22 9.31
CA ARG A 320 0.93 1.53 10.72
C ARG A 320 1.07 3.05 10.84
N PRO A 321 0.08 3.78 11.37
CA PRO A 321 0.13 5.23 11.51
C PRO A 321 1.19 5.73 12.52
N ASP A 322 1.97 4.83 13.13
CA ASP A 322 3.07 5.13 14.06
C ASP A 322 4.46 5.21 13.40
N ARG A 323 4.61 4.77 12.14
CA ARG A 323 5.89 4.72 11.42
C ARG A 323 6.34 6.13 10.99
N ARG A 324 7.33 6.67 11.71
CA ARG A 324 7.97 7.96 11.44
C ARG A 324 8.72 7.99 10.10
N THR A 325 8.90 9.19 9.56
CA THR A 325 9.88 9.50 8.50
C THR A 325 11.29 9.44 9.07
N GLY A 326 12.20 8.77 8.37
CA GLY A 326 13.61 8.70 8.72
C GLY A 326 14.40 9.95 8.31
N PHE A 327 15.43 10.27 9.08
CA PHE A 327 16.37 11.36 8.77
C PHE A 327 17.81 10.87 8.91
N VAL A 328 18.56 10.87 7.81
CA VAL A 328 20.01 10.60 7.84
C VAL A 328 20.76 11.93 7.88
N TYR A 329 21.49 12.15 8.96
CA TYR A 329 22.43 13.26 9.12
C TYR A 329 23.58 12.81 10.04
N SER A 330 24.79 13.33 9.81
CA SER A 330 25.92 13.17 10.71
C SER A 330 26.96 14.26 10.46
N ASP A 331 27.58 14.77 11.52
CA ASP A 331 28.62 15.80 11.44
C ASP A 331 29.85 15.36 10.62
N VAL A 332 30.03 14.05 10.37
CA VAL A 332 31.06 13.53 9.44
C VAL A 332 30.93 14.15 8.05
N TYR A 333 29.72 14.48 7.60
CA TYR A 333 29.46 15.13 6.30
C TYR A 333 29.98 16.57 6.23
N LEU A 334 30.21 17.21 7.39
CA LEU A 334 30.81 18.55 7.48
C LEU A 334 32.33 18.52 7.25
N SER A 335 32.96 17.34 7.30
CA SER A 335 34.41 17.15 7.11
C SER A 335 34.84 17.16 5.65
N HIS A 336 33.93 16.96 4.69
CA HIS A 336 34.23 17.17 3.27
C HIS A 336 34.44 18.66 3.00
N LYS A 337 35.70 19.15 3.06
CA LYS A 337 36.01 20.57 2.82
C LYS A 337 36.25 20.83 1.32
N THR A 338 35.63 21.89 0.83
CA THR A 338 35.57 22.27 -0.60
C THR A 338 36.18 23.66 -0.88
N GLY A 339 36.59 24.38 0.18
CA GLY A 339 37.11 25.76 0.11
C GLY A 339 36.14 26.78 0.72
N GLU A 340 36.65 27.95 1.11
CA GLU A 340 35.88 28.97 1.85
C GLU A 340 34.74 29.62 1.04
N SER A 341 34.90 29.72 -0.28
CA SER A 341 33.98 30.38 -1.20
C SER A 341 33.16 29.43 -2.06
N HIS A 342 33.31 28.11 -1.87
CA HIS A 342 32.66 27.12 -2.71
C HIS A 342 31.16 27.02 -2.41
N PRO A 343 30.26 26.94 -3.42
CA PRO A 343 28.81 26.88 -3.20
C PRO A 343 28.37 25.57 -2.53
N GLU A 344 28.95 24.43 -2.94
CA GLU A 344 28.81 23.17 -2.22
C GLU A 344 29.67 23.23 -0.95
N ARG A 345 29.07 23.55 0.21
CA ARG A 345 29.76 23.80 1.49
C ARG A 345 29.03 23.22 2.70
N PRO A 346 29.73 22.92 3.82
CA PRO A 346 29.15 22.30 5.01
C PRO A 346 27.91 23.02 5.59
N GLU A 347 27.87 24.35 5.48
CA GLU A 347 26.81 25.21 6.01
C GLU A 347 25.43 24.91 5.40
N ARG A 348 25.39 24.27 4.22
CA ARG A 348 24.16 23.74 3.60
C ARG A 348 23.44 22.79 4.55
N LEU A 349 24.17 21.87 5.19
CA LEU A 349 23.59 20.88 6.09
C LEU A 349 23.21 21.48 7.44
N THR A 350 24.01 22.40 7.99
CA THR A 350 23.66 23.04 9.27
C THR A 350 22.43 23.91 9.13
N ALA A 351 22.28 24.64 8.02
CA ALA A 351 21.07 25.42 7.71
C ALA A 351 19.81 24.54 7.65
N ILE A 352 19.89 23.35 7.04
CA ILE A 352 18.81 22.36 7.06
C ILE A 352 18.46 21.94 8.48
N VAL A 353 19.45 21.52 9.28
CA VAL A 353 19.22 21.01 10.64
C VAL A 353 18.63 22.11 11.54
N ASP A 354 19.18 23.32 11.51
CA ASP A 354 18.68 24.46 12.28
C ASP A 354 17.26 24.84 11.88
N ARG A 355 16.92 24.76 10.59
CA ARG A 355 15.56 25.06 10.12
C ARG A 355 14.55 23.98 10.52
N LEU A 356 14.85 22.70 10.29
CA LEU A 356 14.00 21.59 10.71
C LEU A 356 13.79 21.57 12.23
N LYS A 357 14.79 21.99 13.01
CA LYS A 357 14.69 22.18 14.46
C LYS A 357 13.77 23.35 14.81
N THR A 358 13.96 24.51 14.17
CA THR A 358 13.15 25.72 14.41
C THR A 358 11.68 25.54 14.04
N ALA A 359 11.40 24.76 12.99
CA ALA A 359 10.05 24.39 12.56
C ALA A 359 9.40 23.26 13.41
N GLY A 360 10.11 22.71 14.40
CA GLY A 360 9.63 21.58 15.21
C GLY A 360 9.48 20.25 14.45
N LEU A 361 10.01 20.16 13.23
CA LEU A 361 9.95 18.93 12.42
C LEU A 361 11.00 17.90 12.86
N LEU A 362 12.19 18.34 13.29
CA LEU A 362 13.30 17.46 13.63
C LEU A 362 12.95 16.43 14.73
N GLU A 363 12.12 16.81 15.71
CA GLU A 363 11.67 15.93 16.81
C GLU A 363 10.65 14.87 16.37
N ARG A 364 9.98 15.10 15.23
CA ARG A 364 9.04 14.15 14.61
C ARG A 364 9.76 13.09 13.78
N LEU A 365 10.98 13.37 13.33
CA LEU A 365 11.80 12.46 12.53
C LEU A 365 12.40 11.33 13.38
N GLN A 366 12.73 10.23 12.71
CA GLN A 366 13.52 9.14 13.29
C GLN A 366 14.95 9.24 12.77
N THR A 367 15.89 9.68 13.61
CA THR A 367 17.31 9.73 13.25
C THR A 367 17.83 8.34 12.87
N ILE A 368 18.58 8.27 11.77
CA ILE A 368 19.30 7.09 11.29
C ILE A 368 20.78 7.44 11.28
N ALA A 369 21.58 6.72 12.06
CA ALA A 369 23.03 6.86 12.01
C ALA A 369 23.57 6.27 10.70
N PRO A 370 24.45 6.99 9.97
CA PRO A 370 25.08 6.42 8.79
C PRO A 370 26.12 5.36 9.15
N ARG A 371 26.47 4.57 8.13
CA ARG A 371 27.57 3.59 8.16
C ARG A 371 28.40 3.77 6.90
N LYS A 372 29.56 3.12 6.82
CA LYS A 372 30.30 3.03 5.56
C LYS A 372 29.52 2.15 4.56
N ALA A 373 29.46 2.58 3.30
CA ALA A 373 28.97 1.75 2.20
C ALA A 373 29.82 0.48 2.08
N GLU A 374 29.18 -0.64 1.78
CA GLU A 374 29.88 -1.90 1.49
C GLU A 374 30.47 -1.79 0.06
N MET A 375 31.78 -2.00 -0.09
CA MET A 375 32.51 -1.74 -1.34
C MET A 375 32.00 -2.55 -2.54
N SER A 376 31.34 -3.68 -2.31
CA SER A 376 30.67 -4.49 -3.34
C SER A 376 29.61 -3.70 -4.11
N PHE A 377 28.82 -2.85 -3.43
CA PHE A 377 27.78 -2.05 -4.09
C PHE A 377 28.33 -0.76 -4.69
N VAL A 378 29.42 -0.22 -4.13
CA VAL A 378 30.19 0.86 -4.78
C VAL A 378 30.77 0.36 -6.11
N ALA A 379 31.36 -0.84 -6.12
CA ALA A 379 31.92 -1.49 -7.31
C ALA A 379 30.87 -2.04 -8.29
N ALA A 380 29.59 -2.11 -7.91
CA ALA A 380 28.48 -2.43 -8.81
C ALA A 380 28.01 -1.23 -9.66
N VAL A 381 28.58 -0.05 -9.42
CA VAL A 381 28.26 1.22 -10.07
C VAL A 381 29.50 1.88 -10.65
N HIS A 382 30.61 1.85 -9.90
CA HIS A 382 31.86 2.53 -10.23
C HIS A 382 32.98 1.55 -10.54
N ASP A 383 33.81 1.88 -11.54
CA ASP A 383 35.00 1.10 -11.86
C ASP A 383 35.98 1.08 -10.67
N ALA A 384 36.55 -0.10 -10.37
CA ALA A 384 37.41 -0.28 -9.21
C ALA A 384 38.69 0.61 -9.25
N ARG A 385 39.21 0.93 -10.44
CA ARG A 385 40.34 1.85 -10.62
C ARG A 385 39.92 3.30 -10.43
N TYR A 386 38.68 3.66 -10.78
CA TYR A 386 38.13 4.97 -10.46
C TYR A 386 38.00 5.15 -8.94
N VAL A 387 37.36 4.21 -8.24
CA VAL A 387 37.21 4.28 -6.77
C VAL A 387 38.57 4.39 -6.07
N GLU A 388 39.57 3.62 -6.50
CA GLU A 388 40.94 3.72 -5.98
C GLU A 388 41.62 5.05 -6.35
N ARG A 389 41.36 5.61 -7.55
CA ARG A 389 41.82 6.96 -7.94
C ARG A 389 41.25 8.04 -7.02
N VAL A 390 39.95 7.99 -6.70
CA VAL A 390 39.32 8.91 -5.73
C VAL A 390 40.03 8.81 -4.38
N ARG A 391 40.22 7.58 -3.87
CA ARG A 391 40.88 7.33 -2.59
C ARG A 391 42.30 7.89 -2.54
N GLN A 392 43.10 7.62 -3.57
CA GLN A 392 44.49 8.08 -3.66
C GLN A 392 44.58 9.61 -3.81
N HIS A 393 43.72 10.22 -4.61
CA HIS A 393 43.71 11.68 -4.80
C HIS A 393 43.35 12.40 -3.49
N CYS A 394 42.32 11.95 -2.78
CA CYS A 394 41.97 12.51 -1.47
C CYS A 394 43.13 12.35 -0.48
N ALA A 395 43.74 11.15 -0.41
CA ALA A 395 44.89 10.90 0.47
C ALA A 395 46.12 11.79 0.17
N ALA A 396 46.28 12.28 -1.06
CA ALA A 396 47.36 13.18 -1.45
C ALA A 396 47.19 14.63 -0.96
N GLY A 397 45.98 15.02 -0.52
CA GLY A 397 45.68 16.34 0.02
C GLY A 397 44.56 17.08 -0.72
N PRO A 398 44.30 18.35 -0.35
CA PRO A 398 43.28 19.16 -1.00
C PRO A 398 43.59 19.43 -2.48
N GLY A 399 42.59 19.31 -3.34
CA GLY A 399 42.77 19.37 -4.79
C GLY A 399 41.46 19.36 -5.58
N TRP A 400 41.56 19.09 -6.88
CA TRP A 400 40.43 19.01 -7.80
C TRP A 400 40.46 17.65 -8.51
N LEU A 401 39.42 16.85 -8.32
CA LEU A 401 39.35 15.47 -8.82
C LEU A 401 38.66 15.43 -10.19
N ASP A 402 39.39 14.97 -11.22
CA ASP A 402 38.96 14.77 -12.63
C ASP A 402 38.40 15.99 -13.40
N SER A 403 37.91 17.02 -12.71
CA SER A 403 37.31 18.25 -13.22
C SER A 403 37.57 19.43 -12.26
N ARG A 404 37.53 20.66 -12.78
CA ARG A 404 37.73 21.90 -12.00
C ARG A 404 36.49 22.39 -11.26
N ASP A 405 35.45 21.57 -11.20
CA ASP A 405 34.25 21.79 -10.39
C ASP A 405 34.15 20.81 -9.22
N THR A 406 35.04 19.84 -9.06
CA THR A 406 34.93 18.84 -7.97
C THR A 406 36.12 18.96 -7.00
N PRO A 407 36.04 19.89 -6.02
CA PRO A 407 37.09 20.06 -5.03
C PRO A 407 37.03 18.94 -3.98
N VAL A 408 38.20 18.49 -3.53
CA VAL A 408 38.34 17.45 -2.50
C VAL A 408 39.36 17.85 -1.44
N ALA A 409 39.27 17.18 -0.28
CA ALA A 409 40.18 17.25 0.85
C ALA A 409 40.49 15.82 1.33
N ASN A 410 41.37 15.67 2.32
CA ASN A 410 41.82 14.37 2.82
C ASN A 410 40.68 13.44 3.25
N GLU A 411 39.65 14.00 3.88
CA GLU A 411 38.49 13.28 4.41
C GLU A 411 37.46 12.92 3.32
N SER A 412 37.50 13.56 2.14
CA SER A 412 36.43 13.48 1.14
C SER A 412 36.04 12.05 0.74
N TYR A 413 37.02 11.14 0.59
CA TYR A 413 36.75 9.75 0.24
C TYR A 413 35.95 9.01 1.33
N ASP A 414 36.40 9.08 2.58
CA ASP A 414 35.72 8.42 3.70
C ASP A 414 34.34 9.05 3.96
N VAL A 415 34.21 10.37 3.74
CA VAL A 415 32.93 11.07 3.83
C VAL A 415 31.97 10.65 2.71
N ALA A 416 32.44 10.51 1.46
CA ALA A 416 31.62 10.00 0.35
C ALA A 416 31.16 8.54 0.57
N ILE A 417 32.03 7.67 1.09
CA ILE A 417 31.67 6.30 1.49
C ILE A 417 30.64 6.31 2.64
N SER A 418 30.72 7.27 3.56
CA SER A 418 29.74 7.47 4.64
C SER A 418 28.40 8.02 4.11
N ALA A 419 28.42 8.93 3.13
CA ALA A 419 27.23 9.49 2.49
C ALA A 419 26.42 8.39 1.79
N ALA A 420 27.05 7.62 0.90
CA ALA A 420 26.42 6.49 0.23
C ALA A 420 25.90 5.45 1.24
N GLY A 421 26.70 5.10 2.26
CA GLY A 421 26.30 4.13 3.29
C GLY A 421 25.22 4.64 4.25
N GLY A 422 25.06 5.95 4.39
CA GLY A 422 23.92 6.60 5.03
C GLY A 422 22.62 6.35 4.26
N VAL A 423 22.65 6.49 2.94
CA VAL A 423 21.51 6.13 2.07
C VAL A 423 21.21 4.64 2.18
N LEU A 424 22.23 3.76 2.20
CA LEU A 424 22.02 2.31 2.38
C LEU A 424 21.37 1.98 3.75
N ALA A 425 21.73 2.71 4.82
CA ALA A 425 21.09 2.56 6.13
C ALA A 425 19.63 3.04 6.15
N ALA A 426 19.27 4.05 5.36
CA ALA A 426 17.88 4.47 5.15
C ALA A 426 17.09 3.42 4.36
N VAL A 427 17.65 2.88 3.27
CA VAL A 427 17.07 1.75 2.51
C VAL A 427 16.82 0.55 3.43
N ASP A 428 17.81 0.14 4.23
CA ASP A 428 17.65 -0.95 5.21
C ASP A 428 16.56 -0.67 6.26
N ALA A 429 16.23 0.60 6.52
CA ALA A 429 15.20 1.00 7.49
C ALA A 429 13.79 1.04 6.87
N VAL A 430 13.69 1.52 5.63
CA VAL A 430 12.45 1.47 4.82
C VAL A 430 12.08 0.02 4.50
N MET A 431 13.01 -0.78 3.97
CA MET A 431 12.77 -2.19 3.62
C MET A 431 12.41 -3.05 4.84
N ALA A 432 13.00 -2.79 6.00
CA ALA A 432 12.65 -3.48 7.25
C ALA A 432 11.35 -2.94 7.90
N GLY A 433 10.65 -1.97 7.28
CA GLY A 433 9.45 -1.35 7.83
C GLY A 433 9.66 -0.69 9.20
N ARG A 434 10.88 -0.21 9.49
CA ARG A 434 11.21 0.53 10.73
C ARG A 434 10.81 2.01 10.63
N ILE A 435 10.72 2.51 9.41
CA ILE A 435 10.26 3.85 9.02
C ILE A 435 9.39 3.72 7.76
N ARG A 436 8.58 4.74 7.45
CA ARG A 436 7.75 4.78 6.22
C ARG A 436 8.61 5.09 4.98
N ASN A 437 9.28 6.24 5.06
CA ASN A 437 10.13 6.84 4.04
C ASN A 437 11.32 7.52 4.75
N ALA A 438 12.29 8.06 4.00
CA ALA A 438 13.40 8.82 4.58
C ALA A 438 13.84 10.02 3.73
N PHE A 439 14.38 11.05 4.39
CA PHE A 439 15.22 12.06 3.77
C PHE A 439 16.67 11.92 4.26
N CYS A 440 17.62 11.89 3.32
CA CYS A 440 19.04 11.72 3.59
C CYS A 440 19.76 13.04 3.30
N ALA A 441 20.00 13.83 4.34
CA ALA A 441 20.81 15.06 4.28
C ALA A 441 22.31 14.70 4.26
N VAL A 442 22.71 14.03 3.18
CA VAL A 442 24.08 13.56 2.94
C VAL A 442 24.89 14.57 2.15
N ARG A 443 26.22 14.46 2.22
CA ARG A 443 27.17 15.28 1.46
C ARG A 443 28.51 14.56 1.42
N PRO A 444 29.25 14.50 0.29
CA PRO A 444 28.96 15.11 -1.02
C PRO A 444 27.73 14.54 -1.76
N PRO A 445 27.20 15.27 -2.76
CA PRO A 445 26.16 14.80 -3.69
C PRO A 445 26.68 13.68 -4.63
N GLY A 446 25.81 13.15 -5.48
CA GLY A 446 26.11 11.98 -6.32
C GLY A 446 25.61 11.96 -7.77
N HIS A 447 24.51 12.61 -8.14
CA HIS A 447 23.84 12.34 -9.44
C HIS A 447 24.68 12.62 -10.71
N HIS A 448 25.72 13.47 -10.64
CA HIS A 448 26.65 13.72 -11.75
C HIS A 448 27.81 12.72 -11.85
N ALA A 449 28.11 11.93 -10.81
CA ALA A 449 29.24 11.01 -10.82
C ALA A 449 29.01 9.86 -11.82
N LEU A 450 29.93 9.74 -12.78
CA LEU A 450 29.94 8.70 -13.81
C LEU A 450 30.55 7.40 -13.27
N PRO A 451 30.41 6.25 -13.98
CA PRO A 451 31.04 5.00 -13.57
C PRO A 451 32.56 5.11 -13.34
N ASP A 452 33.25 5.95 -14.11
CA ASP A 452 34.71 6.05 -14.12
C ASP A 452 35.27 7.45 -13.81
N ARG A 453 34.42 8.43 -13.44
CA ARG A 453 34.79 9.85 -13.37
C ARG A 453 33.97 10.69 -12.37
N ALA A 454 34.65 11.56 -11.63
CA ALA A 454 34.03 12.61 -10.81
C ALA A 454 33.71 13.86 -11.64
N MET A 455 32.59 14.53 -11.35
CA MET A 455 32.22 15.84 -11.89
C MET A 455 31.04 16.44 -11.11
N GLY A 456 30.83 17.75 -11.22
CA GLY A 456 29.64 18.42 -10.67
C GLY A 456 29.50 18.23 -9.16
N PHE A 457 30.60 18.41 -8.43
CA PHE A 457 30.72 18.17 -6.98
C PHE A 457 30.56 16.69 -6.54
N CYS A 458 30.23 15.78 -7.45
CA CYS A 458 29.87 14.40 -7.15
C CYS A 458 31.08 13.46 -7.22
N LEU A 459 31.38 12.78 -6.11
CA LEU A 459 32.47 11.79 -6.02
C LEU A 459 31.96 10.36 -6.27
N LEU A 460 30.79 10.01 -5.75
CA LEU A 460 30.16 8.69 -5.88
C LEU A 460 28.66 8.90 -6.09
N ASN A 461 28.05 8.09 -6.96
CA ASN A 461 26.64 8.21 -7.26
C ASN A 461 25.79 7.53 -6.19
N ASN A 462 25.41 8.30 -5.17
CA ASN A 462 24.68 7.84 -3.98
C ASN A 462 23.39 7.08 -4.35
N VAL A 463 22.57 7.61 -5.27
CA VAL A 463 21.30 6.98 -5.67
C VAL A 463 21.51 5.73 -6.52
N ALA A 464 22.51 5.70 -7.40
CA ALA A 464 22.81 4.50 -8.19
C ALA A 464 23.33 3.35 -7.32
N ILE A 465 24.18 3.65 -6.32
CA ILE A 465 24.66 2.67 -5.34
C ILE A 465 23.47 2.15 -4.52
N ALA A 466 22.54 3.02 -4.13
CA ALA A 466 21.30 2.62 -3.45
C ALA A 466 20.39 1.76 -4.34
N ALA A 467 20.23 2.06 -5.64
CA ALA A 467 19.42 1.26 -6.56
C ALA A 467 19.98 -0.17 -6.69
N ARG A 468 21.30 -0.32 -6.90
CA ARG A 468 21.95 -1.64 -6.92
C ARG A 468 21.83 -2.37 -5.59
N TYR A 469 21.85 -1.66 -4.47
CA TYR A 469 21.65 -2.23 -3.13
C TYR A 469 20.23 -2.77 -2.93
N VAL A 470 19.22 -1.99 -3.31
CA VAL A 470 17.80 -2.36 -3.28
C VAL A 470 17.57 -3.64 -4.09
N GLN A 471 18.06 -3.67 -5.33
CA GLN A 471 17.92 -4.82 -6.22
C GLN A 471 18.58 -6.09 -5.66
N ALA A 472 19.86 -5.99 -5.28
CA ALA A 472 20.67 -7.17 -4.96
C ALA A 472 20.50 -7.69 -3.53
N LYS A 473 20.27 -6.82 -2.53
CA LYS A 473 20.07 -7.26 -1.13
C LYS A 473 18.61 -7.49 -0.78
N HIS A 474 17.72 -6.62 -1.27
CA HIS A 474 16.32 -6.58 -0.85
C HIS A 474 15.34 -7.13 -1.89
N GLN A 475 15.87 -7.66 -3.01
CA GLN A 475 15.09 -8.36 -4.06
C GLN A 475 13.91 -7.55 -4.62
N ALA A 476 14.09 -6.23 -4.68
CA ALA A 476 13.16 -5.28 -5.30
C ALA A 476 13.74 -4.88 -6.68
N PRO A 477 13.39 -5.60 -7.77
CA PRO A 477 14.11 -5.49 -9.04
C PRO A 477 13.87 -4.16 -9.77
N LYS A 478 12.67 -3.57 -9.71
CA LYS A 478 12.33 -2.34 -10.44
C LYS A 478 12.54 -1.11 -9.55
N VAL A 479 13.52 -0.26 -9.87
CA VAL A 479 13.76 0.97 -9.10
C VAL A 479 13.44 2.20 -9.94
N LEU A 480 12.54 3.07 -9.46
CA LEU A 480 12.32 4.39 -10.06
C LEU A 480 13.27 5.38 -9.37
N ILE A 481 14.05 6.11 -10.17
CA ILE A 481 14.83 7.26 -9.71
C ILE A 481 14.18 8.52 -10.28
N VAL A 482 13.69 9.39 -9.39
CA VAL A 482 13.16 10.72 -9.73
C VAL A 482 14.23 11.75 -9.40
N ASP A 483 14.73 12.45 -10.41
CA ASP A 483 15.73 13.50 -10.28
C ASP A 483 15.09 14.86 -10.59
N TRP A 484 15.09 15.75 -9.59
CA TRP A 484 14.53 17.10 -9.71
C TRP A 484 15.55 18.20 -9.40
N ASP A 485 16.83 17.83 -9.23
CA ASP A 485 17.93 18.79 -9.22
C ASP A 485 17.90 19.63 -10.50
N VAL A 486 18.25 20.92 -10.41
CA VAL A 486 18.16 21.82 -11.56
C VAL A 486 19.13 21.44 -12.69
N HIS A 487 20.15 20.63 -12.39
CA HIS A 487 21.11 20.11 -13.34
C HIS A 487 20.74 18.68 -13.78
N HIS A 488 21.02 18.33 -15.03
CA HIS A 488 20.78 16.96 -15.50
C HIS A 488 21.75 15.97 -14.81
N GLY A 489 21.22 14.99 -14.07
CA GLY A 489 21.97 13.90 -13.42
C GLY A 489 22.56 12.88 -14.39
N ASN A 490 23.46 13.38 -15.25
CA ASN A 490 24.13 12.64 -16.32
C ASN A 490 24.90 11.40 -15.83
N GLY A 491 25.33 11.39 -14.57
CA GLY A 491 25.98 10.23 -13.95
C GLY A 491 24.98 9.08 -13.83
N THR A 492 23.85 9.35 -13.19
CA THR A 492 22.74 8.40 -13.02
C THR A 492 22.21 7.92 -14.37
N GLN A 493 21.99 8.83 -15.33
CA GLN A 493 21.60 8.47 -16.68
C GLN A 493 22.61 7.50 -17.32
N ALA A 494 23.91 7.80 -17.27
CA ALA A 494 24.93 6.98 -17.92
C ALA A 494 25.06 5.58 -17.30
N ILE A 495 24.89 5.45 -15.98
CA ILE A 495 24.96 4.17 -15.25
C ILE A 495 23.82 3.22 -15.67
N PHE A 496 22.62 3.75 -15.91
CA PHE A 496 21.41 2.95 -16.20
C PHE A 496 20.92 3.04 -17.65
N TYR A 497 21.64 3.72 -18.55
CA TYR A 497 21.17 4.01 -19.92
C TYR A 497 20.77 2.78 -20.75
N ARG A 498 21.27 1.59 -20.39
CA ARG A 498 20.99 0.31 -21.05
C ARG A 498 20.23 -0.68 -20.15
N ASP A 499 19.73 -0.24 -19.01
CA ASP A 499 19.17 -1.10 -17.97
C ASP A 499 17.64 -0.91 -17.82
N PRO A 500 16.80 -1.87 -18.23
CA PRO A 500 15.34 -1.78 -18.08
C PRO A 500 14.86 -1.96 -16.63
N THR A 501 15.73 -2.33 -15.69
CA THR A 501 15.38 -2.55 -14.28
C THR A 501 15.41 -1.26 -13.46
N VAL A 502 15.90 -0.16 -14.02
CA VAL A 502 15.90 1.16 -13.39
C VAL A 502 15.29 2.18 -14.34
N PHE A 503 14.18 2.80 -13.93
CA PHE A 503 13.60 3.92 -14.66
C PHE A 503 14.21 5.22 -14.13
N TYR A 504 14.97 5.93 -14.96
CA TYR A 504 15.51 7.25 -14.64
C TYR A 504 14.63 8.34 -15.25
N PHE A 505 14.02 9.15 -14.39
CA PHE A 505 13.34 10.38 -14.75
C PHE A 505 14.16 11.57 -14.28
N SER A 506 14.33 12.59 -15.15
CA SER A 506 14.96 13.86 -14.78
C SER A 506 14.18 15.05 -15.32
N VAL A 507 13.94 16.05 -14.48
CA VAL A 507 13.48 17.39 -14.89
C VAL A 507 14.53 18.42 -14.46
N HIS A 508 15.04 19.17 -15.42
CA HIS A 508 16.23 20.01 -15.23
C HIS A 508 16.21 21.21 -16.20
N GLN A 509 17.06 22.20 -15.93
CA GLN A 509 17.24 23.34 -16.83
C GLN A 509 17.99 22.95 -18.10
N ALA A 510 17.54 23.43 -19.26
CA ALA A 510 18.18 23.21 -20.54
C ALA A 510 18.09 24.43 -21.47
N PRO A 511 19.14 24.74 -22.26
CA PRO A 511 20.49 24.18 -22.15
C PRO A 511 21.18 24.67 -20.88
N PHE A 512 21.76 23.75 -20.11
CA PHE A 512 22.48 24.09 -18.87
C PHE A 512 23.59 23.06 -18.58
N TYR A 513 24.04 22.94 -17.34
CA TYR A 513 25.06 21.95 -16.97
C TYR A 513 24.52 20.51 -17.06
N PRO A 514 25.29 19.54 -17.62
CA PRO A 514 26.59 19.65 -18.27
C PRO A 514 26.50 19.73 -19.82
N GLY A 515 25.35 20.11 -20.38
CA GLY A 515 25.07 20.10 -21.82
C GLY A 515 24.51 18.78 -22.35
N THR A 516 23.89 17.98 -21.48
CA THR A 516 23.20 16.72 -21.79
C THR A 516 21.77 16.75 -21.23
N GLY A 517 20.99 15.66 -21.37
CA GLY A 517 19.61 15.60 -20.86
C GLY A 517 18.55 15.99 -21.90
N SER A 518 18.82 15.84 -23.19
CA SER A 518 17.80 16.13 -24.21
C SER A 518 16.69 15.09 -24.20
N GLU A 519 15.46 15.49 -24.55
CA GLU A 519 14.28 14.61 -24.64
C GLU A 519 14.51 13.39 -25.58
N ALA A 520 15.40 13.53 -26.56
CA ALA A 520 15.80 12.45 -27.46
C ALA A 520 16.68 11.36 -26.81
N GLN A 521 17.31 11.64 -25.66
CA GLN A 521 18.07 10.67 -24.88
C GLN A 521 17.10 9.83 -24.05
N ARG A 522 16.77 8.62 -24.54
CA ARG A 522 15.71 7.76 -24.00
C ARG A 522 16.19 6.36 -23.60
N GLY A 523 17.51 6.19 -23.42
CA GLY A 523 18.14 4.89 -23.21
C GLY A 523 18.52 4.21 -24.53
N GLU A 524 19.18 3.05 -24.43
CA GLU A 524 19.70 2.28 -25.56
C GLU A 524 19.59 0.77 -25.29
N GLY A 525 19.40 -0.04 -26.33
CA GLY A 525 19.25 -1.49 -26.20
C GLY A 525 18.05 -1.83 -25.32
N ASP A 526 18.23 -2.71 -24.34
CA ASP A 526 17.18 -3.13 -23.41
C ASP A 526 16.65 -1.98 -22.54
N GLY A 527 17.50 -0.97 -22.25
CA GLY A 527 17.11 0.24 -21.51
C GLY A 527 16.32 1.28 -22.32
N LEU A 528 16.04 1.03 -23.61
CA LEU A 528 15.29 1.97 -24.44
C LEU A 528 13.85 2.16 -23.93
N GLY A 529 13.52 3.39 -23.55
CA GLY A 529 12.23 3.76 -22.95
C GLY A 529 12.27 3.89 -21.43
N TYR A 530 13.38 3.55 -20.78
CA TYR A 530 13.57 3.62 -19.31
C TYR A 530 14.40 4.82 -18.85
N THR A 531 14.73 5.73 -19.78
CA THR A 531 15.22 7.08 -19.47
C THR A 531 14.22 8.10 -20.01
N LEU A 532 13.83 9.06 -19.17
CA LEU A 532 12.91 10.14 -19.53
C LEU A 532 13.46 11.48 -19.02
N ASN A 533 13.95 12.29 -19.95
CA ASN A 533 14.33 13.67 -19.68
C ASN A 533 13.19 14.64 -20.01
N ALA A 534 12.89 15.54 -19.08
CA ALA A 534 11.97 16.66 -19.23
C ALA A 534 12.76 17.99 -19.13
N PRO A 535 13.54 18.37 -20.17
CA PRO A 535 14.29 19.61 -20.18
C PRO A 535 13.36 20.83 -20.20
N LEU A 536 13.57 21.77 -19.27
CA LEU A 536 12.81 23.03 -19.15
C LEU A 536 13.68 24.26 -19.39
N PRO A 537 13.15 25.35 -19.98
CA PRO A 537 13.91 26.58 -20.17
C PRO A 537 14.17 27.29 -18.83
N ALA A 538 15.27 28.06 -18.76
CA ALA A 538 15.52 28.94 -17.62
C ALA A 538 14.35 29.91 -17.39
N GLY A 539 13.99 30.12 -16.13
CA GLY A 539 12.85 30.91 -15.71
C GLY A 539 11.55 30.13 -15.54
N SER A 540 11.51 28.83 -15.85
CA SER A 540 10.37 27.96 -15.53
C SER A 540 10.12 27.88 -14.01
N GLY A 541 8.85 27.77 -13.63
CA GLY A 541 8.41 27.86 -12.24
C GLY A 541 7.45 26.75 -11.82
N ASP A 542 6.76 26.97 -10.69
CA ASP A 542 5.91 25.98 -10.02
C ASP A 542 4.93 25.23 -10.95
N GLU A 543 4.27 25.92 -11.89
CA GLU A 543 3.29 25.30 -12.78
C GLU A 543 3.93 24.41 -13.86
N ASP A 544 5.10 24.80 -14.38
CA ASP A 544 5.83 23.99 -15.36
C ASP A 544 6.24 22.64 -14.76
N TYR A 545 6.82 22.68 -13.56
CA TYR A 545 7.20 21.47 -12.82
C TYR A 545 5.96 20.67 -12.40
N ARG A 546 4.89 21.32 -11.91
CA ARG A 546 3.63 20.63 -11.56
C ARG A 546 3.06 19.86 -12.74
N ARG A 547 3.06 20.47 -13.93
CA ARG A 547 2.62 19.83 -15.17
C ARG A 547 3.52 18.65 -15.54
N VAL A 548 4.84 18.83 -15.55
CA VAL A 548 5.79 17.74 -15.83
C VAL A 548 5.58 16.55 -14.86
N PHE A 549 5.42 16.80 -13.56
CA PHE A 549 5.19 15.71 -12.61
C PHE A 549 3.86 14.97 -12.86
N ARG A 550 2.76 15.69 -13.10
CA ARG A 550 1.43 15.09 -13.26
C ARG A 550 1.19 14.44 -14.63
N GLU A 551 1.68 15.07 -15.70
CA GLU A 551 1.41 14.66 -17.09
C GLU A 551 2.51 13.76 -17.68
N VAL A 552 3.72 13.78 -17.10
CA VAL A 552 4.88 13.02 -17.63
C VAL A 552 5.38 11.98 -16.64
N LEU A 553 5.71 12.37 -15.39
CA LEU A 553 6.22 11.42 -14.39
C LEU A 553 5.17 10.42 -13.93
N GLU A 554 3.98 10.85 -13.49
CA GLU A 554 2.96 9.93 -12.96
C GLU A 554 2.56 8.83 -13.98
N PRO A 555 2.27 9.12 -15.27
CA PRO A 555 1.96 8.07 -16.25
C PRO A 555 3.15 7.15 -16.54
N ALA A 556 4.37 7.68 -16.57
CA ALA A 556 5.58 6.88 -16.80
C ALA A 556 5.87 5.94 -15.61
N ALA A 557 5.77 6.45 -14.39
CA ALA A 557 5.92 5.67 -13.17
C ALA A 557 4.85 4.56 -13.05
N ARG A 558 3.58 4.87 -13.36
CA ARG A 558 2.49 3.89 -13.39
C ARG A 558 2.73 2.75 -14.39
N ARG A 559 3.31 3.07 -15.55
CA ARG A 559 3.68 2.07 -16.57
C ARG A 559 4.90 1.23 -16.16
N PHE A 560 5.84 1.82 -15.43
CA PHE A 560 7.03 1.13 -14.94
C PHE A 560 6.74 0.22 -13.74
N ASP A 561 5.83 0.66 -12.87
CA ASP A 561 5.41 -0.06 -11.65
C ASP A 561 6.60 -0.37 -10.73
N PRO A 562 7.24 0.62 -10.07
CA PRO A 562 8.45 0.41 -9.29
C PRO A 562 8.23 -0.42 -8.02
N ASP A 563 9.20 -1.25 -7.66
CA ASP A 563 9.31 -1.94 -6.35
C ASP A 563 9.90 -1.03 -5.25
N PHE A 564 10.56 0.07 -5.63
CA PHE A 564 11.16 1.07 -4.75
C PHE A 564 11.32 2.42 -5.47
N VAL A 565 11.17 3.53 -4.75
CA VAL A 565 11.41 4.89 -5.27
C VAL A 565 12.61 5.56 -4.58
N LEU A 566 13.54 6.05 -5.38
CA LEU A 566 14.64 6.93 -4.97
C LEU A 566 14.41 8.34 -5.52
N VAL A 567 14.79 9.36 -4.76
CA VAL A 567 14.77 10.75 -5.22
C VAL A 567 16.16 11.35 -5.13
N SER A 568 16.69 11.83 -6.26
CA SER A 568 17.79 12.80 -6.30
C SER A 568 17.19 14.18 -6.08
N ALA A 569 17.22 14.61 -4.81
CA ALA A 569 16.55 15.80 -4.32
C ALA A 569 17.53 16.97 -4.23
N GLY A 570 17.79 17.61 -5.38
CA GLY A 570 18.35 18.95 -5.41
C GLY A 570 17.30 20.00 -5.02
N PHE A 571 17.76 21.15 -4.54
CA PHE A 571 16.89 22.30 -4.20
C PHE A 571 17.36 23.61 -4.85
N ASP A 572 18.17 23.50 -5.89
CA ASP A 572 18.75 24.59 -6.69
C ASP A 572 17.84 25.06 -7.83
N ALA A 573 16.69 24.44 -8.05
CA ALA A 573 15.63 25.02 -8.87
C ALA A 573 14.85 26.14 -8.13
N HIS A 574 15.17 26.39 -6.85
CA HIS A 574 14.54 27.42 -6.04
C HIS A 574 14.88 28.83 -6.55
N GLU A 575 13.94 29.78 -6.49
CA GLU A 575 14.08 31.12 -7.07
C GLU A 575 15.25 31.96 -6.53
N ASP A 576 15.67 31.70 -5.28
CA ASP A 576 16.83 32.33 -4.62
C ASP A 576 18.18 31.66 -4.94
N ASP A 577 18.25 30.58 -5.74
CA ASP A 577 19.48 29.81 -5.89
C ASP A 577 20.53 30.45 -6.82
N PRO A 578 21.81 30.56 -6.41
CA PRO A 578 22.84 31.20 -7.22
C PRO A 578 23.40 30.34 -8.37
N LEU A 579 23.15 29.02 -8.39
CA LEU A 579 23.56 28.12 -9.47
C LEU A 579 22.41 27.62 -10.33
N GLY A 580 21.16 27.80 -9.91
CA GLY A 580 19.98 27.62 -10.76
C GLY A 580 19.69 28.80 -11.68
N GLY A 581 18.61 28.67 -12.44
CA GLY A 581 17.96 29.78 -13.16
C GLY A 581 16.43 29.65 -13.20
N MET A 582 15.87 28.79 -12.34
CA MET A 582 14.44 28.49 -12.25
C MET A 582 13.74 29.37 -11.20
N ARG A 583 12.43 29.20 -11.06
CA ARG A 583 11.57 29.99 -10.18
C ARG A 583 10.67 29.12 -9.30
N LEU A 584 11.22 28.05 -8.70
CA LEU A 584 10.43 27.23 -7.78
C LEU A 584 10.34 27.91 -6.42
N THR A 585 9.14 27.87 -5.86
CA THR A 585 8.91 28.16 -4.44
C THR A 585 9.18 26.92 -3.59
N ALA A 586 9.51 27.11 -2.31
CA ALA A 586 9.56 26.02 -1.33
C ALA A 586 8.27 25.15 -1.34
N GLY A 587 7.10 25.77 -1.56
CA GLY A 587 5.81 25.08 -1.62
C GLY A 587 5.71 24.07 -2.77
N GLN A 588 6.36 24.31 -3.91
CA GLN A 588 6.37 23.37 -5.02
C GLN A 588 7.16 22.10 -4.71
N TYR A 589 8.23 22.18 -3.92
CA TYR A 589 8.94 20.96 -3.47
C TYR A 589 8.02 20.07 -2.63
N ALA A 590 7.15 20.63 -1.79
CA ALA A 590 6.12 19.84 -1.10
C ALA A 590 5.14 19.17 -2.08
N GLU A 591 4.65 19.87 -3.11
CA GLU A 591 3.78 19.29 -4.14
C GLU A 591 4.44 18.15 -4.92
N MET A 592 5.68 18.35 -5.39
CA MET A 592 6.48 17.31 -6.06
C MET A 592 6.67 16.10 -5.14
N THR A 593 6.94 16.34 -3.86
CA THR A 593 7.08 15.30 -2.84
C THR A 593 5.80 14.49 -2.66
N ARG A 594 4.63 15.15 -2.57
CA ARG A 594 3.33 14.47 -2.46
C ARG A 594 3.05 13.58 -3.66
N ILE A 595 3.42 14.02 -4.87
CA ILE A 595 3.27 13.23 -6.10
C ILE A 595 4.16 11.98 -6.06
N VAL A 596 5.45 12.13 -5.75
CA VAL A 596 6.39 10.99 -5.70
C VAL A 596 6.08 10.04 -4.54
N LYS A 597 5.61 10.58 -3.40
CA LYS A 597 5.11 9.81 -2.27
C LYS A 597 3.87 9.01 -2.64
N ARG A 598 2.91 9.59 -3.37
CA ARG A 598 1.75 8.86 -3.92
C ARG A 598 2.20 7.74 -4.85
N ILE A 599 3.14 7.99 -5.77
CA ILE A 599 3.71 6.94 -6.65
C ILE A 599 4.29 5.79 -5.80
N ALA A 600 5.05 6.12 -4.75
CA ALA A 600 5.62 5.10 -3.87
C ALA A 600 4.55 4.34 -3.05
N GLU A 601 3.48 5.02 -2.62
CA GLU A 601 2.34 4.43 -1.92
C GLU A 601 1.49 3.52 -2.84
N GLU A 602 1.28 3.92 -4.10
CA GLU A 602 0.52 3.17 -5.11
C GLU A 602 1.25 1.88 -5.57
N HIS A 603 2.57 1.95 -5.78
CA HIS A 603 3.35 0.86 -6.40
C HIS A 603 4.24 0.06 -5.46
N CYS A 604 4.83 0.70 -4.44
CA CYS A 604 5.83 0.06 -3.58
C CYS A 604 5.60 0.27 -2.09
N GLU A 605 4.35 0.23 -1.61
CA GLU A 605 4.03 0.19 -0.17
C GLU A 605 4.55 1.43 0.63
N GLY A 606 4.77 2.55 -0.06
CA GLY A 606 5.36 3.78 0.48
C GLY A 606 6.89 3.79 0.54
N ARG A 607 7.57 2.77 -0.01
CA ARG A 607 9.05 2.63 0.00
C ARG A 607 9.75 3.74 -0.80
N LEU A 608 10.08 4.82 -0.10
CA LEU A 608 10.71 6.02 -0.67
C LEU A 608 11.93 6.44 0.16
N VAL A 609 13.08 6.64 -0.50
CA VAL A 609 14.25 7.31 0.08
C VAL A 609 14.67 8.49 -0.79
N SER A 610 14.58 9.69 -0.21
CA SER A 610 15.05 10.94 -0.81
C SER A 610 16.47 11.24 -0.36
N VAL A 611 17.31 11.71 -1.27
CA VAL A 611 18.75 11.93 -1.07
C VAL A 611 19.11 13.34 -1.53
N LEU A 612 19.74 14.12 -0.66
CA LEU A 612 20.15 15.49 -0.97
C LEU A 612 21.22 15.52 -2.07
N GLU A 613 20.99 16.32 -3.11
CA GLU A 613 21.94 16.64 -4.18
C GLU A 613 22.38 18.12 -4.08
N GLY A 614 21.98 18.98 -5.02
CA GLY A 614 22.26 20.41 -5.07
C GLY A 614 21.33 21.31 -4.25
N GLY A 615 21.37 22.62 -4.51
CA GLY A 615 20.76 23.68 -3.69
C GLY A 615 21.78 24.41 -2.82
N TYR A 616 22.10 25.65 -3.17
CA TYR A 616 23.28 26.41 -2.71
C TYR A 616 22.93 27.75 -2.06
N SER A 617 21.71 28.26 -2.28
CA SER A 617 21.12 29.28 -1.40
C SER A 617 20.81 28.66 -0.04
N LEU A 618 21.56 29.00 1.02
CA LEU A 618 21.36 28.42 2.36
C LEU A 618 19.93 28.60 2.87
N ARG A 619 19.29 29.73 2.54
CA ARG A 619 17.89 30.00 2.87
C ARG A 619 16.95 29.18 2.00
N GLY A 620 17.08 29.28 0.67
CA GLY A 620 16.19 28.58 -0.27
C GLY A 620 16.21 27.06 -0.09
N LEU A 621 17.41 26.50 0.14
CA LEU A 621 17.62 25.10 0.52
C LEU A 621 16.87 24.75 1.81
N ALA A 622 17.06 25.53 2.88
CA ALA A 622 16.44 25.24 4.17
C ALA A 622 14.90 25.39 4.15
N ASP A 623 14.39 26.43 3.48
CA ASP A 623 12.96 26.66 3.25
C ASP A 623 12.35 25.48 2.45
N SER A 624 13.02 25.04 1.37
CA SER A 624 12.54 23.95 0.51
C SER A 624 12.64 22.56 1.15
N VAL A 625 13.69 22.32 1.94
CA VAL A 625 13.85 21.06 2.70
C VAL A 625 12.82 20.96 3.83
N GLU A 626 12.46 22.07 4.49
CA GLU A 626 11.34 22.06 5.44
C GLU A 626 10.03 21.64 4.75
N ALA A 627 9.73 22.19 3.58
CA ALA A 627 8.54 21.86 2.81
C ALA A 627 8.54 20.40 2.33
N HIS A 628 9.67 19.91 1.79
CA HIS A 628 9.89 18.51 1.39
C HIS A 628 9.70 17.54 2.56
N VAL A 629 10.39 17.78 3.68
CA VAL A 629 10.31 16.93 4.88
C VAL A 629 8.93 17.01 5.53
N GLY A 630 8.27 18.17 5.50
CA GLY A 630 6.88 18.34 5.90
C GLY A 630 5.94 17.42 5.11
N ALA A 631 6.08 17.38 3.78
CA ALA A 631 5.29 16.50 2.91
C ALA A 631 5.65 15.00 3.05
N LEU A 632 6.88 14.64 3.41
CA LEU A 632 7.23 13.25 3.75
C LEU A 632 6.58 12.77 5.06
N LEU A 633 6.34 13.69 5.99
CA LEU A 633 5.75 13.47 7.32
C LEU A 633 4.21 13.39 7.34
N GLU A 634 3.55 13.64 6.20
CA GLU A 634 2.10 13.42 5.96
C GLU A 634 1.80 11.91 5.85
#